data_AF-A0A7Y4QUC2-F1
#
_entry.id   AF-A0A7Y4QUC2-F1
#
_cell.length_a   1.000
_cell.length_b   1.000
_cell.length_c   1.000
_cell.angle_alpha   90.00
_cell.angle_beta   90.00
_cell.angle_gamma   90.00
#
_symmetry.space_group_name_H-M   'P 1'
#
loop_
_entity.id
_entity.type
_entity.pdbx_description
1 polymer ?
#
loop_
_entity_poly.entity_id
_entity_poly.type
_entity_poly.pdbx_seq_one_letter_code
_entity_poly.pdbx_strand_id
1 'polypeptide(L)'
;MAADKQIIMNTLNWILNENSAAVFTIDEHYVQTAVSLPGEIYCEAVSHHYHSAVDVSLESAFINMGFHLEEGGNYSRRYYAADAAVVEKLADDIIKIFEELYRSDPSKPFEVTEL
;
A
#
# COMPACT_ATOMS: atom_id res chain seq x y z
N MET A 1 14.48 -8.01 4.08
CA MET A 1 13.39 -7.04 3.84
C MET A 1 13.26 -6.94 2.35
N ALA A 2 12.06 -7.21 1.84
CA ALA A 2 11.77 -7.16 0.42
C ALA A 2 11.42 -5.72 0.00
N ALA A 3 10.57 -5.06 0.79
CA ALA A 3 10.18 -3.66 0.62
C ALA A 3 11.17 -2.70 1.30
N ASP A 4 11.45 -1.56 0.67
CA ASP A 4 12.35 -0.53 1.20
C ASP A 4 11.56 0.66 1.77
N LYS A 5 11.61 0.86 3.10
CA LYS A 5 10.90 1.93 3.79
C LYS A 5 11.27 3.32 3.29
N GLN A 6 12.56 3.56 3.02
CA GLN A 6 13.03 4.89 2.62
C GLN A 6 12.54 5.23 1.22
N ILE A 7 12.55 4.25 0.30
CA ILE A 7 11.97 4.42 -1.04
C ILE A 7 10.48 4.72 -0.93
N ILE A 8 9.72 3.95 -0.15
CA ILE A 8 8.28 4.18 0.05
C ILE A 8 8.02 5.59 0.58
N MET A 9 8.72 6.00 1.65
CA MET A 9 8.54 7.34 2.22
C MET A 9 8.89 8.45 1.22
N ASN A 10 9.96 8.30 0.43
CA ASN A 10 10.32 9.27 -0.60
C ASN A 10 9.22 9.39 -1.66
N THR A 11 8.70 8.25 -2.13
CA THR A 11 7.61 8.22 -3.12
C THR A 11 6.32 8.81 -2.56
N LEU A 12 5.93 8.51 -1.32
CA LEU A 12 4.73 9.09 -0.70
C LEU A 12 4.82 10.61 -0.56
N ASN A 13 5.99 11.14 -0.21
CA ASN A 13 6.22 12.58 -0.18
C ASN A 13 6.16 13.20 -1.58
N TRP A 14 6.73 12.53 -2.59
CA TRP A 14 6.61 12.95 -3.99
C TRP A 14 5.14 12.99 -4.45
N ILE A 15 4.37 11.93 -4.19
CA ILE A 15 2.93 11.84 -4.49
C ILE A 15 2.17 13.04 -3.93
N LEU A 16 2.40 13.38 -2.65
CA LEU A 16 1.75 14.53 -2.00
C LEU A 16 2.11 15.87 -2.64
N ASN A 17 3.36 16.04 -3.05
CA ASN A 17 3.84 17.29 -3.64
C ASN A 17 3.35 17.47 -5.07
N GLU A 18 3.33 16.40 -5.87
CA GLU A 18 2.97 16.45 -7.28
C GLU A 18 1.47 16.20 -7.53
N ASN A 19 0.70 15.81 -6.51
CA ASN A 19 -0.68 15.33 -6.63
C ASN A 19 -0.81 14.14 -7.60
N SER A 20 0.07 13.16 -7.42
CA SER A 20 0.26 12.01 -8.31
C SER A 20 -0.24 10.69 -7.71
N ALA A 21 0.11 9.58 -8.35
CA ALA A 21 -0.06 8.24 -7.81
C ALA A 21 1.22 7.42 -8.00
N ALA A 22 1.35 6.32 -7.26
CA ALA A 22 2.37 5.31 -7.53
C ALA A 22 1.88 3.91 -7.17
N VAL A 23 2.47 2.93 -7.85
CA VAL A 23 2.29 1.50 -7.57
C VAL A 23 3.61 0.95 -7.04
N PHE A 24 3.56 0.35 -5.87
CA PHE A 24 4.64 -0.44 -5.30
C PHE A 24 4.42 -1.91 -5.66
N THR A 25 5.45 -2.63 -6.10
CA THR A 25 5.32 -4.03 -6.51
C THR A 25 6.45 -4.91 -5.98
N ILE A 26 6.11 -6.16 -5.66
CA ILE A 26 7.06 -7.27 -5.44
C ILE A 26 6.45 -8.51 -6.09
N ASP A 27 7.07 -8.98 -7.18
CA ASP A 27 6.55 -10.09 -7.98
C ASP A 27 5.14 -9.79 -8.52
N GLU A 28 4.14 -10.62 -8.21
CA GLU A 28 2.74 -10.43 -8.62
C GLU A 28 1.93 -9.57 -7.64
N HIS A 29 2.51 -9.22 -6.48
CA HIS A 29 1.83 -8.43 -5.46
C HIS A 29 2.06 -6.94 -5.69
N TYR A 30 1.03 -6.13 -5.45
CA TYR A 30 1.14 -4.68 -5.54
C TYR A 30 0.29 -3.95 -4.51
N VAL A 31 0.71 -2.74 -4.18
CA VAL A 31 -0.02 -1.75 -3.37
C VAL A 31 0.00 -0.43 -4.12
N GLN A 32 -1.16 0.15 -4.37
CA GLN A 32 -1.29 1.43 -5.06
C GLN A 32 -1.57 2.55 -4.07
N THR A 33 -0.98 3.71 -4.30
CA THR A 33 -1.25 4.93 -3.53
C THR A 33 -1.50 6.10 -4.46
N ALA A 34 -2.40 7.00 -4.10
CA ALA A 34 -2.73 8.19 -4.89
C ALA A 34 -3.19 9.32 -3.99
N VAL A 35 -2.95 10.58 -4.38
CA VAL A 35 -3.61 11.71 -3.74
C VAL A 35 -5.10 11.69 -4.08
N SER A 36 -5.96 11.57 -3.07
CA SER A 36 -7.41 11.60 -3.25
C SER A 36 -8.00 13.01 -3.03
N LEU A 37 -7.41 13.75 -2.09
CA LEU A 37 -7.75 15.14 -1.76
C LEU A 37 -6.47 15.85 -1.28
N PRO A 38 -6.43 17.20 -1.24
CA PRO A 38 -5.27 17.91 -0.71
C PRO A 38 -4.90 17.43 0.71
N GLY A 39 -3.69 16.88 0.84
CA GLY A 39 -3.18 16.32 2.11
C GLY A 39 -3.73 14.94 2.48
N GLU A 40 -4.42 14.25 1.57
CA GLU A 40 -4.95 12.90 1.78
C GLU A 40 -4.36 11.92 0.75
N ILE A 41 -3.81 10.81 1.24
CA ILE A 41 -3.39 9.69 0.40
C ILE A 41 -4.41 8.56 0.54
N TYR A 42 -4.98 8.15 -0.58
CA TYR A 42 -5.68 6.89 -0.71
C TYR A 42 -4.68 5.77 -0.96
N CYS A 43 -4.78 4.69 -0.20
CA CYS A 43 -3.96 3.48 -0.32
C CYS A 43 -4.88 2.29 -0.60
N GLU A 44 -4.50 1.47 -1.58
CA GLU A 44 -5.25 0.31 -2.04
C GLU A 44 -4.34 -0.91 -2.16
N ALA A 45 -4.81 -2.02 -1.61
CA ALA A 45 -4.10 -3.29 -1.57
C ALA A 45 -5.00 -4.40 -2.12
N VAL A 46 -4.49 -5.17 -3.08
CA VAL A 46 -5.19 -6.28 -3.74
C VAL A 46 -5.88 -7.23 -2.77
N SER A 47 -7.13 -7.58 -3.06
CA SER A 47 -7.89 -8.60 -2.34
C SER A 47 -7.86 -9.97 -3.02
N HIS A 48 -8.15 -11.01 -2.25
CA HIS A 48 -8.30 -12.40 -2.72
C HIS A 48 -9.42 -12.59 -3.75
N HIS A 49 -10.33 -11.61 -3.88
CA HIS A 49 -11.40 -11.65 -4.88
C HIS A 49 -10.86 -11.49 -6.31
N TYR A 50 -9.68 -10.90 -6.48
CA TYR A 50 -9.06 -10.63 -7.79
C TYR A 50 -7.75 -11.37 -8.04
N HIS A 51 -7.06 -11.81 -6.99
CA HIS A 51 -5.83 -12.58 -7.10
C HIS A 51 -5.95 -13.87 -6.29
N SER A 52 -6.01 -15.01 -6.99
CA SER A 52 -6.19 -16.35 -6.37
C SER A 52 -5.04 -16.78 -5.45
N ALA A 53 -3.95 -16.02 -5.42
CA ALA A 53 -2.81 -16.22 -4.52
C ALA A 53 -2.97 -15.54 -3.15
N VAL A 54 -3.94 -14.64 -2.98
CA VAL A 54 -4.17 -13.88 -1.75
C VAL A 54 -5.20 -14.64 -0.90
N ASP A 55 -4.90 -14.88 0.38
CA ASP A 55 -5.72 -15.72 1.28
C ASP A 55 -7.00 -14.98 1.74
N VAL A 56 -8.15 -15.67 1.71
CA VAL A 56 -9.45 -15.19 2.23
C VAL A 56 -9.35 -14.78 3.71
N SER A 57 -8.43 -15.40 4.46
CA SER A 57 -8.18 -15.09 5.87
C SER A 57 -7.60 -13.68 6.10
N LEU A 58 -7.12 -13.00 5.05
CA LEU A 58 -6.51 -11.67 5.14
C LEU A 58 -7.50 -10.55 5.46
N GLU A 59 -8.81 -10.78 5.27
CA GLU A 59 -9.84 -9.77 5.56
C GLU A 59 -9.70 -9.24 7.00
N SER A 60 -9.57 -10.13 7.98
CA SER A 60 -9.39 -9.75 9.38
C SER A 60 -8.09 -8.97 9.60
N ALA A 61 -7.02 -9.29 8.88
CA ALA A 61 -5.74 -8.58 8.97
C ALA A 61 -5.84 -7.15 8.42
N PHE A 62 -6.46 -6.98 7.24
CA PHE A 62 -6.72 -5.67 6.65
C PHE A 62 -7.65 -4.83 7.53
N ILE A 63 -8.74 -5.40 8.05
CA ILE A 63 -9.66 -4.70 8.97
C ILE A 63 -8.93 -4.24 10.24
N ASN A 64 -8.06 -5.08 10.82
CA ASN A 64 -7.26 -4.71 11.99
C ASN A 64 -6.26 -3.57 11.69
N MET A 65 -5.82 -3.46 10.44
CA MET A 65 -5.02 -2.32 9.97
C MET A 65 -5.86 -1.07 9.69
N GLY A 66 -7.20 -1.16 9.74
CA GLY A 66 -8.12 -0.07 9.46
C GLY A 66 -8.44 0.10 7.96
N PHE A 67 -8.17 -0.92 7.16
CA PHE A 67 -8.61 -0.98 5.76
C PHE A 67 -10.06 -1.49 5.69
N HIS A 68 -10.75 -1.12 4.62
CA HIS A 68 -12.11 -1.52 4.34
C HIS A 68 -12.17 -2.19 2.97
N LEU A 69 -13.01 -3.21 2.83
CA LEU A 69 -13.26 -3.85 1.54
C LEU A 69 -14.19 -2.94 0.72
N GLU A 70 -13.75 -2.50 -0.46
CA GLU A 70 -14.61 -1.78 -1.39
C GLU A 70 -15.54 -2.74 -2.14
N GLU A 71 -16.71 -2.23 -2.59
CA GLU A 71 -17.71 -3.05 -3.26
C GLU A 71 -17.13 -3.67 -4.54
N GLY A 72 -16.99 -5.00 -4.53
CA GLY A 72 -16.37 -5.74 -5.61
C GLY A 72 -14.91 -5.36 -5.82
N GLY A 73 -14.13 -5.09 -4.75
CA GLY A 73 -12.82 -4.46 -4.90
C GLY A 73 -11.70 -5.00 -4.03
N ASN A 74 -10.67 -4.17 -3.95
CA ASN A 74 -9.49 -4.29 -3.11
C ASN A 74 -9.76 -3.75 -1.70
N TYR A 75 -8.79 -3.92 -0.81
CA TYR A 75 -8.82 -3.28 0.51
C TYR A 75 -8.26 -1.88 0.39
N SER A 76 -9.01 -0.89 0.87
CA SER A 76 -8.58 0.50 0.81
C SER A 76 -8.58 1.20 2.15
N ARG A 77 -7.73 2.22 2.28
CA ARG A 77 -7.67 3.10 3.43
C ARG A 77 -7.21 4.49 3.01
N ARG A 78 -7.81 5.52 3.62
CA ARG A 78 -7.39 6.92 3.47
C ARG A 78 -6.51 7.35 4.64
N TYR A 79 -5.45 8.06 4.33
CA TYR A 79 -4.48 8.60 5.28
C TYR A 79 -4.47 10.12 5.14
N TYR A 80 -4.83 10.81 6.22
CA TYR A 80 -4.72 12.27 6.28
C TYR A 80 -3.28 12.65 6.59
N ALA A 81 -2.45 12.77 5.56
CA ALA A 81 -1.01 13.01 5.65
C ALA A 81 -0.68 14.47 5.96
N ALA A 82 -1.23 14.98 7.06
CA ALA A 82 -0.99 16.34 7.54
C ALA A 82 0.42 16.53 8.13
N ASP A 83 1.08 15.44 8.52
CA ASP A 83 2.42 15.44 9.08
C ASP A 83 3.24 14.20 8.67
N ALA A 84 4.54 14.27 8.93
CA ALA A 84 5.50 13.23 8.58
C ALA A 84 5.24 11.89 9.29
N ALA A 85 4.61 11.90 10.47
CA ALA A 85 4.33 10.68 11.22
C ALA A 85 3.26 9.82 10.52
N VAL A 86 2.30 10.46 9.84
CA VAL A 86 1.31 9.74 9.03
C VAL A 86 1.94 9.11 7.80
N VAL A 87 2.88 9.80 7.14
CA VAL A 87 3.64 9.25 6.00
C VAL A 87 4.47 8.04 6.44
N GLU A 88 5.15 8.14 7.59
CA GLU A 88 5.91 7.03 8.15
C GLU A 88 4.99 5.84 8.47
N LYS A 89 3.83 6.09 9.08
CA LYS A 89 2.85 5.04 9.37
C LYS A 89 2.32 4.37 8.11
N LEU A 90 2.05 5.14 7.05
CA LEU A 90 1.63 4.58 5.77
C LEU A 90 2.74 3.71 5.16
N ALA A 91 4.00 4.13 5.24
CA ALA A 91 5.11 3.31 4.79
C ALA A 91 5.23 2.00 5.58
N ASP A 92 5.04 2.05 6.91
CA ASP A 92 5.02 0.84 7.75
C ASP A 92 3.85 -0.08 7.41
N ASP A 93 2.67 0.46 7.13
CA ASP A 93 1.51 -0.33 6.70
C ASP A 93 1.78 -1.01 5.34
N ILE A 94 2.42 -0.32 4.38
CA ILE A 94 2.79 -0.90 3.07
C ILE A 94 3.79 -2.06 3.25
N ILE A 95 4.82 -1.88 4.08
CA ILE A 95 5.78 -2.95 4.39
C ILE A 95 5.07 -4.14 5.01
N LYS A 96 4.22 -3.90 6.00
CA LYS A 96 3.44 -4.95 6.65
C LYS A 96 2.55 -5.70 5.66
N ILE A 97 1.92 -5.01 4.71
CA ILE A 97 1.14 -5.64 3.66
C ILE A 97 2.01 -6.59 2.83
N PHE A 98 3.17 -6.13 2.34
CA PHE A 98 4.05 -6.97 1.53
C PHE A 98 4.65 -8.15 2.31
N GLU A 99 5.13 -7.92 3.52
CA GLU A 99 5.93 -8.90 4.27
C GLU A 99 5.08 -9.85 5.11
N GLU A 100 4.03 -9.37 5.77
CA GLU A 100 3.22 -10.19 6.68
C GLU A 100 1.96 -10.75 6.02
N LEU A 101 1.25 -9.92 5.24
CA LEU A 101 -0.03 -10.29 4.65
C LEU A 101 0.17 -11.06 3.33
N TYR A 102 0.87 -10.44 2.37
CA TYR A 102 1.17 -11.06 1.09
C TYR A 102 2.31 -12.07 1.15
N ARG A 103 3.17 -11.98 2.18
CA ARG A 103 4.36 -12.84 2.34
C ARG A 103 5.20 -12.89 1.06
N SER A 104 5.40 -11.71 0.47
CA SER A 104 6.09 -11.54 -0.81
C SER A 104 7.50 -12.09 -0.74
N ASP A 105 7.95 -12.70 -1.83
CA ASP A 105 9.27 -13.34 -1.89
C ASP A 105 10.38 -12.27 -1.77
N PRO A 106 11.20 -12.30 -0.70
CA PRO A 106 12.22 -11.29 -0.47
C PRO A 106 13.42 -11.38 -1.42
N SER A 107 13.49 -12.41 -2.27
CA SER A 107 14.48 -12.49 -3.35
C SER A 107 14.07 -11.73 -4.60
N LYS A 108 12.80 -11.31 -4.70
CA LYS A 108 12.25 -10.55 -5.84
C LYS A 108 12.53 -9.06 -5.68
N PRO A 109 12.72 -8.32 -6.78
CA PRO A 109 12.95 -6.88 -6.71
C PRO A 109 11.72 -6.16 -6.18
N PHE A 110 11.96 -5.11 -5.39
CA PHE A 110 10.97 -4.10 -5.06
C PHE A 110 11.01 -3.00 -6.10
N GLU A 111 9.89 -2.78 -6.79
CA GLU A 111 9.79 -1.81 -7.87
C GLU A 111 8.74 -0.76 -7.52
N VAL A 112 8.93 0.44 -8.05
CA VAL A 112 8.03 1.58 -7.89
C VAL A 112 7.73 2.14 -9.27
N THR A 113 6.45 2.27 -9.59
CA THR A 113 5.97 2.92 -10.81
C THR A 113 5.22 4.19 -10.43
N GLU A 114 5.78 5.34 -10.75
CA GLU A 114 5.16 6.66 -10.61
C GLU A 114 4.17 6.91 -11.77
N LEU A 115 3.00 7.50 -11.47
CA LEU A 115 1.88 7.69 -12.40
C LEU A 115 1.41 9.17 -12.46
#